data_AF-A0A227J996-F1
#
_entry.id   AF-A0A227J996-F1
#
_cell.length_a   1.000
_cell.length_b   1.000
_cell.length_c   1.000
_cell.angle_alpha   90.00
_cell.angle_beta   90.00
_cell.angle_gamma   90.00
#
_symmetry.space_group_name_H-M   'P 1'
#
loop_
_entity.id
_entity.type
_entity.pdbx_description
1 polymer ?
#
loop_
_entity_poly.entity_id
_entity_poly.type
_entity_poly.pdbx_seq_one_letter_code
_entity_poly.pdbx_strand_id
1 'polypeptide(L)'
;KITAMVSVGMQGNDFHFDEALFAVKPHPGQQQVAAWLRDDLNAERPPRNSDRLQDRYSLRCAPHVIGMVQDSLPWLRQLIENELNSANDNPIIDGDNERVLHGGHFYGGHIAMAMDTLKVNIANLADLLDRQMAQLMDYKFNNGLPFNLTGAEGERK
;
A
#
# COMPACT_ATOMS: atom_id res chain seq x y z
N LYS A 1 9.24 -1.75 4.36
CA LYS A 1 9.87 -2.83 5.16
C LYS A 1 9.31 -4.23 4.94
N ILE A 2 8.03 -4.57 5.22
CA ILE A 2 7.55 -5.98 5.06
C ILE A 2 7.81 -6.55 3.66
N THR A 3 7.38 -5.85 2.61
CA THR A 3 7.63 -6.29 1.23
C THR A 3 9.12 -6.43 0.88
N ALA A 4 9.99 -5.56 1.41
CA ALA A 4 11.44 -5.70 1.21
C ALA A 4 11.96 -6.99 1.88
N MET A 5 11.53 -7.30 3.10
CA MET A 5 11.90 -8.57 3.76
C MET A 5 11.41 -9.80 2.98
N VAL A 6 10.20 -9.74 2.40
CA VAL A 6 9.69 -10.79 1.52
C VAL A 6 10.57 -10.90 0.27
N SER A 7 10.95 -9.78 -0.36
CA SER A 7 11.86 -9.77 -1.51
C SER A 7 13.18 -10.46 -1.17
N VAL A 8 13.82 -10.12 -0.04
CA VAL A 8 15.05 -10.75 0.42
C VAL A 8 14.87 -12.26 0.62
N GLY A 9 13.84 -12.68 1.37
CA GLY A 9 13.56 -14.10 1.61
C GLY A 9 13.31 -14.88 0.31
N MET A 10 12.67 -14.24 -0.66
CA MET A 10 12.39 -14.81 -1.97
C MET A 10 13.55 -14.67 -2.95
N GLN A 11 14.71 -14.11 -2.60
CA GLN A 11 15.76 -13.79 -3.57
C GLN A 11 15.18 -13.02 -4.79
N GLY A 12 14.35 -12.02 -4.51
CA GLY A 12 13.69 -11.18 -5.49
C GLY A 12 14.70 -10.33 -6.26
N ASN A 13 14.26 -9.80 -7.40
CA ASN A 13 15.01 -8.86 -8.21
C ASN A 13 14.68 -7.43 -7.78
N ASP A 14 15.60 -6.81 -7.05
CA ASP A 14 15.42 -5.49 -6.47
C ASP A 14 15.30 -4.37 -7.53
N PHE A 15 15.76 -4.62 -8.76
CA PHE A 15 15.70 -3.65 -9.87
C PHE A 15 14.30 -3.51 -10.47
N HIS A 16 13.32 -4.27 -9.98
CA HIS A 16 11.90 -3.94 -10.19
C HIS A 16 11.49 -2.61 -9.56
N PHE A 17 12.33 -2.01 -8.69
CA PHE A 17 12.08 -0.75 -7.99
C PHE A 17 13.01 0.38 -8.42
N ASP A 18 13.66 0.22 -9.59
CA ASP A 18 14.60 1.19 -10.15
C ASP A 18 13.98 2.59 -10.33
N GLU A 19 14.76 3.63 -10.06
CA GLU A 19 14.30 5.02 -10.14
C GLU A 19 13.90 5.42 -11.56
N ALA A 20 14.71 5.07 -12.57
CA ALA A 20 14.43 5.43 -13.96
C ALA A 20 13.17 4.71 -14.48
N LEU A 21 12.92 3.49 -14.02
CA LEU A 21 11.68 2.76 -14.31
C LEU A 21 10.45 3.49 -13.75
N PHE A 22 10.51 3.98 -12.52
CA PHE A 22 9.38 4.67 -11.89
C PHE A 22 9.22 6.12 -12.34
N ALA A 23 10.29 6.77 -12.79
CA ALA A 23 10.26 8.14 -13.31
C ALA A 23 9.38 8.28 -14.56
N VAL A 24 9.18 7.22 -15.34
CA VAL A 24 8.32 7.25 -16.53
C VAL A 24 6.81 7.13 -16.22
N LYS A 25 6.43 7.02 -14.94
CA LYS A 25 5.02 6.95 -14.51
C LYS A 25 4.72 7.97 -13.40
N PRO A 26 3.89 9.00 -13.65
CA PRO A 26 3.82 10.20 -12.80
C PRO A 26 2.87 10.06 -11.59
N HIS A 27 2.88 8.92 -10.89
CA HIS A 27 2.13 8.76 -9.63
C HIS A 27 3.07 8.96 -8.43
N PRO A 28 2.89 10.02 -7.62
CA PRO A 28 3.80 10.36 -6.53
C PRO A 28 3.94 9.25 -5.49
N GLY A 29 2.83 8.66 -5.03
CA GLY A 29 2.81 7.59 -4.06
C GLY A 29 3.50 6.33 -4.58
N GLN A 30 3.31 6.03 -5.88
CA GLN A 30 4.01 4.92 -6.53
C GLN A 30 5.54 5.15 -6.53
N GLN A 31 6.01 6.34 -6.87
CA GLN A 31 7.44 6.70 -6.85
C GLN A 31 8.02 6.65 -5.43
N GLN A 32 7.28 7.20 -4.45
CA GLN A 32 7.66 7.22 -3.04
C GLN A 32 7.86 5.81 -2.48
N VAL A 33 6.95 4.88 -2.80
CA VAL A 33 7.06 3.50 -2.32
C VAL A 33 8.21 2.76 -3.00
N ALA A 34 8.43 2.97 -4.30
CA ALA A 34 9.58 2.38 -4.99
C ALA A 34 10.90 2.87 -4.40
N ALA A 35 11.00 4.16 -4.07
CA ALA A 35 12.16 4.70 -3.37
C ALA A 35 12.37 4.02 -2.01
N TRP A 36 11.32 3.89 -1.19
CA TRP A 36 11.43 3.18 0.10
C TRP A 36 11.89 1.73 -0.04
N LEU A 37 11.40 0.99 -1.05
CA LEU A 37 11.82 -0.39 -1.26
C LEU A 37 13.27 -0.47 -1.73
N ARG A 38 13.68 0.41 -2.66
CA ARG A 38 15.06 0.47 -3.15
C ARG A 38 16.04 0.79 -2.02
N ASP A 39 15.67 1.72 -1.13
CA ASP A 39 16.44 2.08 0.06
C ASP A 39 16.48 0.93 1.07
N ASP A 40 15.34 0.30 1.38
CA ASP A 40 15.25 -0.85 2.29
C ASP A 40 16.09 -2.04 1.80
N LEU A 41 16.21 -2.23 0.48
CA LEU A 41 16.94 -3.33 -0.16
C LEU A 41 18.42 -3.01 -0.44
N ASN A 42 18.84 -1.75 -0.26
CA ASN A 42 20.16 -1.25 -0.68
C ASN A 42 20.46 -1.57 -2.16
N ALA A 43 19.47 -1.40 -3.03
CA ALA A 43 19.60 -1.72 -4.45
C ALA A 43 20.34 -0.59 -5.19
N GLU A 44 21.65 -0.77 -5.40
CA GLU A 44 22.51 0.24 -6.01
C GLU A 44 22.47 0.24 -7.55
N ARG A 45 22.89 -0.87 -8.17
CA ARG A 45 23.02 -0.97 -9.64
C ARG A 45 22.61 -2.34 -10.17
N PRO A 46 21.82 -2.39 -11.26
CA PRO A 46 21.39 -3.64 -11.86
C PRO A 46 22.58 -4.47 -12.34
N PRO A 47 22.62 -5.78 -12.06
CA PRO A 47 23.60 -6.65 -12.65
C PRO A 47 23.41 -6.70 -14.16
N ARG A 48 24.49 -6.89 -14.91
CA ARG A 48 24.45 -7.01 -16.37
C ARG A 48 23.55 -8.17 -16.82
N ASN A 49 23.58 -9.27 -16.07
CA ASN A 49 22.70 -10.42 -16.23
C ASN A 49 22.07 -10.70 -14.86
N SER A 50 20.77 -10.49 -14.72
CA SER A 50 20.04 -10.91 -13.51
C SER A 50 19.72 -12.39 -13.63
N ASP A 51 19.98 -13.15 -12.56
CA ASP A 51 19.55 -14.55 -12.45
C ASP A 51 18.03 -14.70 -12.50
N ARG A 52 17.30 -13.60 -12.24
CA ARG A 52 15.84 -13.56 -12.20
C ARG A 52 15.30 -12.34 -12.95
N LEU A 53 14.79 -12.57 -14.17
CA LEU A 53 14.31 -11.50 -15.02
C LEU A 53 13.07 -10.80 -14.47
N GLN A 54 12.07 -11.57 -14.01
CA GLN A 54 10.81 -11.01 -13.51
C GLN A 54 10.29 -11.76 -12.28
N ASP A 55 9.95 -10.99 -11.26
CA ASP A 55 9.18 -11.49 -10.12
C ASP A 55 7.69 -11.57 -10.43
N ARG A 56 7.02 -12.39 -9.62
CA ARG A 56 5.56 -12.45 -9.56
C ARG A 56 5.00 -11.10 -9.09
N TYR A 57 3.75 -10.85 -9.47
CA TYR A 57 3.15 -9.53 -9.33
C TYR A 57 3.05 -9.05 -7.88
N SER A 58 2.84 -9.94 -6.91
CA SER A 58 2.78 -9.53 -5.50
C SER A 58 4.09 -8.92 -4.99
N LEU A 59 5.24 -9.16 -5.64
CA LEU A 59 6.49 -8.44 -5.36
C LEU A 59 6.67 -7.27 -6.34
N ARG A 60 6.66 -7.56 -7.63
CA ARG A 60 6.99 -6.58 -8.67
C ARG A 60 6.00 -5.40 -8.73
N CYS A 61 4.72 -5.67 -8.48
CA CYS A 61 3.67 -4.66 -8.52
C CYS A 61 3.41 -4.04 -7.14
N ALA A 62 4.15 -4.40 -6.08
CA ALA A 62 3.89 -3.89 -4.73
C ALA A 62 3.89 -2.35 -4.64
N PRO A 63 4.82 -1.60 -5.27
CA PRO A 63 4.75 -0.14 -5.31
C PRO A 63 3.47 0.42 -5.92
N HIS A 64 2.86 -0.30 -6.88
CA HIS A 64 1.66 0.14 -7.56
C HIS A 64 0.44 0.03 -6.64
N VAL A 65 0.36 -1.05 -5.85
CA VAL A 65 -0.73 -1.27 -4.89
C VAL A 65 -0.58 -0.35 -3.68
N ILE A 66 0.60 -0.31 -3.08
CA ILE A 66 0.86 0.52 -1.88
C ILE A 66 0.84 2.01 -2.26
N GLY A 67 1.37 2.36 -3.43
CA GLY A 67 1.40 3.73 -3.93
C GLY A 67 0.03 4.34 -4.11
N MET A 68 -0.96 3.56 -4.59
CA MET A 68 -2.36 4.00 -4.67
C MET A 68 -2.91 4.38 -3.29
N VAL A 69 -2.56 3.63 -2.25
CA VAL A 69 -2.96 3.98 -0.88
C VAL A 69 -2.27 5.27 -0.44
N GLN A 70 -0.97 5.41 -0.68
CA GLN A 70 -0.22 6.64 -0.35
C GLN A 70 -0.80 7.88 -1.03
N ASP A 71 -1.13 7.78 -2.32
CA ASP A 71 -1.78 8.87 -3.06
C ASP A 71 -3.19 9.17 -2.54
N SER A 72 -3.86 8.20 -1.91
CA SER A 72 -5.21 8.39 -1.37
C SER A 72 -5.22 9.09 -0.01
N LEU A 73 -4.23 8.84 0.84
CA LEU A 73 -4.22 9.30 2.22
C LEU A 73 -4.37 10.83 2.40
N PRO A 74 -3.72 11.70 1.59
CA PRO A 74 -3.81 13.15 1.79
C PRO A 74 -5.23 13.69 1.67
N TRP A 75 -5.97 13.29 0.63
CA TRP A 75 -7.33 13.79 0.42
C TRP A 75 -8.33 13.10 1.36
N LEU A 76 -8.11 11.82 1.72
CA LEU A 76 -8.91 11.15 2.75
C LEU A 76 -8.78 11.86 4.10
N ARG A 77 -7.54 12.21 4.50
CA ARG A 77 -7.28 13.00 5.70
C ARG A 77 -8.00 14.34 5.63
N GLN A 78 -7.90 15.05 4.50
CA GLN A 78 -8.58 16.33 4.32
C GLN A 78 -10.09 16.23 4.53
N LEU A 79 -10.76 15.22 3.97
CA LEU A 79 -12.20 15.02 4.18
C LEU A 79 -12.55 14.83 5.67
N ILE A 80 -11.76 14.01 6.37
CA ILE A 80 -11.97 13.71 7.79
C ILE A 80 -11.69 14.94 8.66
N GLU A 81 -10.57 15.63 8.43
CA GLU A 81 -10.19 16.83 9.19
C GLU A 81 -11.17 17.97 8.96
N ASN A 82 -11.67 18.17 7.74
CA ASN A 82 -12.70 19.18 7.47
C ASN A 82 -14.00 18.88 8.22
N GLU A 83 -14.48 17.63 8.18
CA GLU A 83 -15.71 17.25 8.89
C GLU A 83 -15.53 17.38 10.42
N LEU A 84 -14.41 16.91 10.95
CA LEU A 84 -14.06 16.98 12.38
C LEU A 84 -14.10 18.42 12.90
N ASN A 85 -13.71 19.39 12.06
CA ASN A 85 -13.65 20.81 12.39
C ASN A 85 -14.85 21.58 11.82
N SER A 86 -15.99 20.91 11.56
CA SER A 86 -17.22 21.53 11.05
C SER A 86 -18.31 21.60 12.12
N ALA A 87 -19.27 22.51 11.94
CA ALA A 87 -20.54 22.48 12.66
C ALA A 87 -21.53 21.58 11.90
N ASN A 88 -21.42 20.27 12.11
CA ASN A 88 -22.27 19.24 11.50
C ASN A 88 -23.61 19.03 12.23
N ASP A 89 -24.32 20.14 12.45
CA ASP A 89 -25.59 20.20 13.19
C ASP A 89 -26.68 20.91 12.36
N ASN A 90 -27.94 20.84 12.82
CA ASN A 90 -29.05 21.59 12.25
C ASN A 90 -30.15 21.85 13.30
N PRO A 91 -30.61 23.12 13.48
CA PRO A 91 -30.22 24.31 12.73
C PRO A 91 -28.86 24.89 13.17
N ILE A 92 -28.24 25.69 12.31
CA ILE A 92 -27.10 26.52 12.67
C ILE A 92 -27.59 27.87 13.18
N ILE A 93 -27.02 28.32 14.29
CA ILE A 93 -27.28 29.65 14.86
C ILE A 93 -26.19 30.60 14.38
N ASP A 94 -26.57 31.57 13.55
CA ASP A 94 -25.71 32.69 13.13
C ASP A 94 -25.94 33.84 14.11
N GLY A 95 -25.15 33.84 15.19
CA GLY A 95 -25.27 34.82 16.27
C GLY A 95 -24.93 36.25 15.85
N ASP A 96 -24.03 36.42 14.88
CA ASP A 96 -23.59 37.74 14.41
C ASP A 96 -24.69 38.46 13.62
N ASN A 97 -25.52 37.69 12.90
CA ASN A 97 -26.62 38.22 12.11
C ASN A 97 -28.00 37.94 12.69
N GLU A 98 -28.07 37.41 13.92
CA GLU A 98 -29.30 37.05 14.62
C GLU A 98 -30.24 36.13 13.79
N ARG A 99 -29.67 35.12 13.12
CA ARG A 99 -30.41 34.22 12.21
C ARG A 99 -30.36 32.75 12.65
N VAL A 100 -31.45 32.03 12.40
CA VAL A 100 -31.53 30.56 12.51
C VAL A 100 -31.54 29.98 11.09
N LEU A 101 -30.52 29.18 10.77
CA LEU A 101 -30.31 28.61 9.44
C LEU A 101 -30.68 27.12 9.45
N HIS A 102 -31.66 26.75 8.64
CA HIS A 102 -32.03 25.34 8.44
C HIS A 102 -31.30 24.78 7.22
N GLY A 103 -30.60 23.66 7.40
CA GLY A 103 -29.80 23.02 6.37
C GLY A 103 -29.59 21.53 6.64
N GLY A 104 -28.61 20.96 5.94
CA GLY A 104 -28.33 19.52 5.97
C GLY A 104 -26.91 19.18 6.41
N HIS A 105 -26.27 19.99 7.27
CA HIS A 105 -24.87 19.75 7.67
C HIS A 105 -24.65 18.41 8.39
N PHE A 106 -25.71 17.78 8.91
CA PHE A 106 -25.66 16.41 9.45
C PHE A 106 -25.46 15.31 8.38
N TYR A 107 -25.50 15.65 7.09
CA TYR A 107 -25.32 14.68 6.01
C TYR A 107 -23.83 14.28 5.85
N GLY A 108 -23.46 13.11 6.38
CA GLY A 108 -22.08 12.61 6.43
C GLY A 108 -21.51 12.04 5.12
N GLY A 109 -21.91 12.54 3.94
CA GLY A 109 -21.49 12.01 2.64
C GLY A 109 -19.96 11.99 2.43
N HIS A 110 -19.25 13.01 2.93
CA HIS A 110 -17.79 13.08 2.84
C HIS A 110 -17.10 11.97 3.64
N ILE A 111 -17.58 11.70 4.85
CA ILE A 111 -17.06 10.61 5.68
C ILE A 111 -17.39 9.25 5.07
N ALA A 112 -18.62 9.08 4.54
CA ALA A 112 -19.00 7.85 3.86
C ALA A 112 -18.04 7.54 2.69
N MET A 113 -17.76 8.54 1.83
CA MET A 113 -16.81 8.41 0.71
C MET A 113 -15.39 8.08 1.19
N ALA A 114 -14.93 8.76 2.24
CA ALA A 114 -13.61 8.53 2.81
C ALA A 114 -13.47 7.09 3.33
N MET A 115 -14.48 6.60 4.07
CA MET A 115 -14.47 5.27 4.66
C MET A 115 -14.62 4.16 3.62
N ASP A 116 -15.47 4.34 2.60
CA ASP A 116 -15.61 3.36 1.53
C ASP A 116 -14.34 3.22 0.70
N THR A 117 -13.64 4.33 0.45
CA THR A 117 -12.35 4.30 -0.24
C THR A 117 -11.27 3.65 0.62
N LEU A 118 -11.21 4.00 1.91
CA LEU A 118 -10.25 3.41 2.84
C LEU A 118 -10.45 1.90 2.98
N LYS A 119 -11.70 1.43 3.04
CA LYS A 119 -12.07 0.01 3.05
C LYS A 119 -11.47 -0.75 1.86
N VAL A 120 -11.63 -0.23 0.65
CA VAL A 120 -11.07 -0.85 -0.56
C VAL A 120 -9.54 -0.83 -0.55
N ASN A 121 -8.94 0.29 -0.13
CA ASN A 121 -7.49 0.42 -0.03
C ASN A 121 -6.88 -0.59 0.96
N ILE A 122 -7.50 -0.78 2.12
CA ILE A 122 -7.07 -1.77 3.12
C ILE A 122 -7.22 -3.19 2.57
N ALA A 123 -8.33 -3.50 1.88
CA ALA A 123 -8.53 -4.81 1.28
C ALA A 123 -7.43 -5.14 0.25
N ASN A 124 -7.04 -4.18 -0.59
CA ASN A 124 -5.96 -4.35 -1.56
C ASN A 124 -4.59 -4.58 -0.89
N LEU A 125 -4.29 -3.90 0.22
CA LEU A 125 -3.08 -4.16 1.00
C LEU A 125 -3.09 -5.54 1.65
N ALA A 126 -4.23 -5.97 2.18
CA ALA A 126 -4.39 -7.29 2.77
C ALA A 126 -4.19 -8.39 1.72
N ASP A 127 -4.79 -8.25 0.54
CA ASP A 127 -4.58 -9.19 -0.58
C ASP A 127 -3.10 -9.24 -1.00
N LEU A 128 -2.44 -8.08 -1.15
CA LEU A 128 -1.01 -8.04 -1.47
C LEU A 128 -0.17 -8.82 -0.44
N LEU A 129 -0.41 -8.59 0.86
CA LEU A 129 0.31 -9.26 1.95
C LEU A 129 0.05 -10.76 1.96
N ASP A 130 -1.20 -11.17 1.77
CA ASP A 130 -1.58 -12.58 1.67
C ASP A 130 -0.89 -13.27 0.49
N ARG A 131 -0.89 -12.64 -0.69
CA ARG A 131 -0.21 -13.17 -1.88
C ARG A 131 1.32 -13.21 -1.73
N GLN A 132 1.91 -12.26 -1.00
CA GLN A 132 3.34 -12.29 -0.64
C GLN A 132 3.65 -13.45 0.32
N MET A 133 2.82 -13.65 1.34
CA MET A 133 2.97 -14.75 2.29
C MET A 133 2.79 -16.11 1.62
N ALA A 134 1.76 -16.28 0.79
CA ALA A 134 1.52 -17.51 0.04
C ALA A 134 2.71 -17.92 -0.83
N GLN A 135 3.41 -16.94 -1.41
CA GLN A 135 4.63 -17.21 -2.19
C GLN A 135 5.80 -17.70 -1.35
N LEU A 136 5.96 -17.21 -0.13
CA LEU A 136 7.00 -17.69 0.80
C LEU A 136 6.71 -19.12 1.30
N MET A 137 5.43 -19.44 1.53
CA MET A 137 5.04 -20.71 2.16
C MET A 137 5.02 -21.90 1.18
N ASP A 138 4.76 -21.66 -0.10
CA ASP A 138 4.71 -22.72 -1.10
C ASP A 138 6.08 -22.94 -1.77
N TYR A 139 6.64 -24.13 -1.56
CA TYR A 139 7.91 -24.58 -2.14
C TYR A 139 7.98 -24.46 -3.68
N LYS A 140 6.84 -24.44 -4.36
CA LYS A 140 6.76 -24.24 -5.82
C LYS A 140 7.12 -22.82 -6.23
N PHE A 141 7.05 -21.87 -5.31
CA PHE A 141 7.19 -20.44 -5.59
C PHE A 141 8.32 -19.78 -4.79
N ASN A 142 8.70 -20.34 -3.65
CA ASN A 142 9.57 -19.72 -2.65
C ASN A 142 11.09 -19.86 -2.88
N ASN A 143 11.49 -20.25 -4.09
CA ASN A 143 12.89 -20.30 -4.53
C ASN A 143 13.81 -21.17 -3.64
N GLY A 144 13.33 -22.37 -3.31
CA GLY A 144 14.13 -23.39 -2.61
C GLY A 144 14.02 -23.35 -1.10
N LEU A 145 13.18 -22.48 -0.55
CA LEU A 145 12.86 -22.52 0.87
C LEU A 145 12.00 -23.77 1.20
N PRO A 146 12.10 -24.31 2.42
CA PRO A 146 11.29 -25.45 2.84
C PRO A 146 9.78 -25.17 2.77
N PHE A 147 8.97 -26.22 2.58
CA PHE A 147 7.51 -26.11 2.65
C PHE A 147 7.09 -25.51 4.00
N ASN A 148 6.24 -24.48 3.96
CA ASN A 148 5.82 -23.72 5.13
C ASN A 148 6.98 -23.15 5.96
N LEU A 149 8.15 -22.91 5.35
CA LEU A 149 9.36 -22.39 6.00
C LEU A 149 9.81 -23.23 7.21
N THR A 150 9.53 -24.53 7.20
CA THR A 150 9.93 -25.41 8.31
C THR A 150 11.45 -25.53 8.38
N GLY A 151 12.02 -25.26 9.56
CA GLY A 151 13.42 -25.57 9.87
C GLY A 151 13.63 -26.99 10.40
N ALA A 152 12.58 -27.82 10.42
CA ALA A 152 12.70 -29.19 10.89
C ALA A 152 13.42 -30.07 9.86
N GLU A 153 14.36 -30.86 10.34
CA GLU A 153 15.10 -31.86 9.55
C GLU A 153 14.62 -33.28 9.90
N GLY A 154 14.69 -34.21 8.95
CA GLY A 154 14.27 -35.62 9.11
C GLY A 154 12.90 -35.95 8.50
N GLU A 155 12.49 -37.22 8.61
CA GLU A 155 11.21 -37.68 8.06
C GLU A 155 10.01 -37.07 8.83
N ARG A 156 9.01 -36.58 8.09
CA ARG A 156 7.70 -36.24 8.67
C ARG A 156 7.04 -37.53 9.15
N LYS A 157 6.93 -37.69 10.47
CA LYS A 157 6.07 -38.70 11.08
C LYS A 157 4.60 -38.36 10.91
#